data_AF-A0A352M3L2-F1
#
_entry.id   AF-A0A352M3L2-F1
#
_cell.length_a   1.000
_cell.length_b   1.000
_cell.length_c   1.000
_cell.angle_alpha   90.00
_cell.angle_beta   90.00
_cell.angle_gamma   90.00
#
_symmetry.space_group_name_H-M   'P 1'
#
loop_
_entity.id
_entity.type
_entity.pdbx_description
1 polymer ?
#
loop_
_entity_poly.entity_id
_entity_poly.type
_entity_poly.pdbx_seq_one_letter_code
_entity_poly.pdbx_strand_id
1 'polypeptide(L)'
;MRSIHDDTQIVIFKKAVPKESISKSVAVFTISMILILFGAFALLFCEKFGFVEILFETVSAFGTVGLSMGITAKLSAFGKLVITAIMFLGRVGSLTVVFALAKARPKLDVRYPEETVLIG
;
A
#
# COMPACT_ATOMS: atom_id res chain seq x y z
N MET A 1 -31.78 -9.12 -22.09
CA MET A 1 -30.73 -9.67 -21.20
C MET A 1 -29.38 -9.19 -21.71
N ARG A 2 -28.81 -8.15 -21.08
CA ARG A 2 -27.49 -7.60 -21.46
C ARG A 2 -26.42 -8.49 -20.85
N SER A 3 -25.61 -9.09 -21.73
CA SER A 3 -24.52 -10.00 -21.41
C SER A 3 -23.57 -9.39 -20.39
N ILE A 4 -23.20 -10.20 -19.39
CA ILE A 4 -22.60 -9.78 -18.13
C ILE A 4 -21.09 -10.02 -18.08
N HIS A 5 -20.44 -10.50 -19.13
CA HIS A 5 -19.02 -10.90 -19.07
C HIS A 5 -18.41 -10.86 -20.47
N ASP A 6 -17.67 -9.80 -20.82
CA ASP A 6 -16.43 -9.92 -21.63
C ASP A 6 -15.57 -8.63 -21.67
N ASP A 7 -15.65 -7.76 -20.67
CA ASP A 7 -14.76 -6.60 -20.62
C ASP A 7 -13.46 -7.00 -19.90
N THR A 8 -12.48 -7.51 -20.66
CA THR A 8 -11.07 -7.67 -20.22
C THR A 8 -10.38 -6.34 -19.87
N GLN A 9 -11.12 -5.23 -19.89
CA GLN A 9 -10.65 -3.89 -19.56
C GLN A 9 -11.55 -3.25 -18.48
N ILE A 10 -10.91 -2.75 -17.42
CA ILE A 10 -11.61 -2.01 -16.36
C ILE A 10 -11.98 -0.62 -16.91
N VAL A 11 -13.27 -0.29 -16.96
CA VAL A 11 -13.78 1.01 -17.45
C VAL A 11 -14.39 1.80 -16.29
N ILE A 12 -13.97 3.06 -16.12
CA ILE A 12 -14.51 3.99 -15.12
C ILE A 12 -14.95 5.27 -15.83
N PHE A 13 -16.16 5.79 -15.57
CA PHE A 13 -16.71 6.98 -16.25
C PHE A 13 -16.62 6.95 -17.79
N LYS A 14 -16.83 5.77 -18.40
CA LYS A 14 -16.66 5.51 -19.85
C LYS A 14 -15.23 5.70 -20.38
N LYS A 15 -14.21 5.70 -19.51
CA LYS A 15 -12.78 5.71 -19.87
C LYS A 15 -12.12 4.41 -19.41
N ALA A 16 -11.37 3.77 -20.30
CA ALA A 16 -10.62 2.57 -19.98
C ALA A 16 -9.40 2.88 -19.09
N VAL A 17 -9.20 2.10 -18.04
CA VAL A 17 -8.05 2.20 -17.14
C VAL A 17 -6.90 1.35 -17.69
N PRO A 18 -5.70 1.92 -17.86
CA PRO A 18 -4.54 1.14 -18.31
C PRO A 18 -4.21 -0.02 -17.35
N LYS A 19 -3.90 -1.20 -17.90
CA LYS A 19 -3.47 -2.38 -17.11
C LYS A 19 -2.24 -2.10 -16.24
N GLU A 20 -1.38 -1.18 -16.68
CA GLU A 20 -0.22 -0.73 -15.92
C GLU A 20 -0.62 0.00 -14.62
N SER A 21 -1.67 0.84 -14.66
CA SER A 21 -2.18 1.51 -13.46
C SER A 21 -2.75 0.50 -12.46
N ILE A 22 -3.44 -0.53 -12.93
CA ILE A 22 -3.99 -1.59 -12.06
C ILE A 22 -2.84 -2.34 -11.36
N SER A 23 -1.84 -2.79 -12.13
CA SER A 23 -0.70 -3.54 -11.60
C SER A 23 0.09 -2.73 -10.58
N LYS A 24 0.30 -1.43 -10.86
CA LYS A 24 0.95 -0.50 -9.92
C LYS A 24 0.12 -0.32 -8.64
N SER A 25 -1.18 -0.09 -8.75
CA SER A 25 -2.06 0.09 -7.58
C SER A 25 -2.07 -1.15 -6.68
N VAL A 26 -2.11 -2.36 -7.27
CA VAL A 26 -2.03 -3.61 -6.50
C VAL A 26 -0.69 -3.73 -5.78
N ALA A 27 0.44 -3.48 -6.47
CA ALA A 27 1.75 -3.54 -5.85
C ALA A 27 1.87 -2.58 -4.65
N VAL A 28 1.36 -1.35 -4.80
CA VAL A 28 1.35 -0.34 -3.73
C VAL A 28 0.50 -0.79 -2.56
N PHE A 29 -0.70 -1.29 -2.83
CA PHE A 29 -1.59 -1.81 -1.80
C PHE A 29 -0.92 -2.94 -1.01
N THR A 30 -0.30 -3.90 -1.69
CA THR A 30 0.42 -5.01 -1.05
C THR A 30 1.57 -4.53 -0.18
N ILE A 31 2.42 -3.62 -0.68
CA ILE A 31 3.54 -3.06 0.09
C ILE A 31 3.02 -2.31 1.33
N SER A 32 1.96 -1.51 1.16
CA SER A 32 1.33 -0.74 2.24
C SER A 32 0.81 -1.66 3.33
N MET A 33 0.11 -2.74 2.94
CA MET A 33 -0.44 -3.74 3.85
C MET A 33 0.68 -4.41 4.66
N ILE A 34 1.78 -4.81 4.01
CA ILE A 34 2.92 -5.44 4.67
C ILE A 34 3.56 -4.48 5.68
N LEU A 35 3.77 -3.21 5.31
CA LEU A 35 4.36 -2.20 6.18
C LEU A 35 3.49 -1.95 7.43
N ILE A 36 2.18 -1.80 7.25
CA ILE A 36 1.24 -1.59 8.36
C ILE A 36 1.26 -2.79 9.30
N LEU A 37 1.17 -4.02 8.76
CA LEU A 37 1.19 -5.23 9.58
C LEU A 37 2.51 -5.36 10.34
N PHE A 38 3.64 -5.17 9.67
CA PHE A 38 4.96 -5.26 10.30
C PHE A 38 5.14 -4.20 11.40
N GLY A 39 4.71 -2.97 11.15
CA GLY A 39 4.73 -1.89 12.14
C GLY A 39 3.85 -2.18 13.35
N ALA A 40 2.64 -2.69 13.12
CA ALA A 40 1.71 -3.06 14.18
C ALA A 40 2.26 -4.21 15.02
N PHE A 41 2.88 -5.22 14.40
CA PHE A 41 3.56 -6.31 15.11
C PHE A 41 4.73 -5.82 15.95
N ALA A 42 5.57 -4.93 15.41
CA ALA A 42 6.70 -4.35 16.15
C ALA A 42 6.22 -3.58 17.39
N LEU A 43 5.14 -2.79 17.25
CA LEU A 43 4.55 -2.04 18.37
C LEU A 43 3.88 -2.96 19.39
N LEU A 44 3.21 -4.03 18.94
CA LEU A 44 2.58 -5.00 19.83
C LEU A 44 3.61 -5.77 20.69
N PHE A 45 4.83 -5.95 20.18
CA PHE A 45 5.91 -6.57 20.93
C PHE A 45 6.55 -5.63 21.96
N CYS A 46 6.64 -4.34 21.63
CA CYS A 46 7.30 -3.34 22.49
C CYS A 46 6.36 -2.66 23.49
N GLU A 47 5.07 -2.56 23.18
CA GLU A 47 4.09 -1.80 23.95
C GLU A 47 2.98 -2.70 24.52
N LYS A 48 2.44 -2.32 25.68
CA LYS A 48 1.36 -3.05 26.36
C LYS A 48 -0.02 -2.38 26.15
N PHE A 49 -0.32 -1.98 24.92
CA PHE A 49 -1.61 -1.39 24.56
C PHE A 49 -2.54 -2.42 23.91
N GLY A 50 -3.82 -2.07 23.75
CA GLY A 50 -4.77 -2.94 23.08
C GLY A 50 -4.44 -3.13 21.60
N PHE A 51 -4.70 -4.32 21.05
CA PHE A 51 -4.45 -4.61 19.63
C PHE A 51 -5.14 -3.61 18.69
N VAL A 52 -6.40 -3.27 18.98
CA VAL A 52 -7.18 -2.31 18.17
C VAL A 52 -6.56 -0.92 18.22
N GLU A 53 -6.04 -0.50 19.37
CA GLU A 53 -5.40 0.81 19.54
C GLU A 53 -4.12 0.89 18.70
N ILE A 54 -3.26 -0.14 18.80
CA ILE A 54 -2.00 -0.22 18.04
C ILE A 54 -2.27 -0.27 16.54
N LEU A 55 -3.25 -1.07 16.11
CA LEU A 55 -3.61 -1.17 14.71
C LEU A 55 -4.17 0.16 14.18
N PHE A 56 -5.03 0.83 14.95
CA PHE A 56 -5.55 2.14 14.60
C PHE A 56 -4.44 3.19 14.45
N GLU A 57 -3.52 3.26 15.41
CA GLU A 57 -2.36 4.17 15.34
C GLU A 57 -1.48 3.87 14.13
N THR A 58 -1.20 2.60 13.87
CA THR A 58 -0.30 2.21 12.78
C THR A 58 -0.90 2.57 11.42
N VAL A 59 -2.20 2.30 11.24
CA VAL A 59 -2.94 2.67 10.02
C VAL A 59 -3.03 4.19 9.86
N SER A 60 -3.34 4.92 10.94
CA SER A 60 -3.41 6.39 10.93
C SER A 60 -2.05 7.03 10.62
N ALA A 61 -0.97 6.50 11.19
CA ALA A 61 0.40 6.92 10.94
C ALA A 61 0.78 6.69 9.48
N PHE A 62 0.54 5.50 8.93
CA PHE A 62 0.81 5.20 7.52
C PHE A 62 0.03 6.11 6.57
N GLY A 63 -1.27 6.31 6.83
CA GLY A 63 -2.10 7.22 6.06
C GLY A 63 -1.78 8.70 6.27
N THR A 64 -0.91 9.04 7.22
CA THR A 64 -0.63 10.42 7.68
C THR A 64 -1.92 11.18 8.03
N VAL A 65 -2.91 10.48 8.60
CA VAL A 65 -4.24 11.03 8.92
C VAL A 65 -4.18 11.97 10.12
N GLY A 66 -3.27 11.70 11.07
CA GLY A 66 -3.06 12.53 12.26
C GLY A 66 -4.07 12.29 13.38
N LEU A 67 -4.93 11.29 13.26
CA LEU A 67 -5.85 10.85 14.32
C LEU A 67 -5.17 9.83 15.24
N SER A 68 -5.53 9.85 16.52
CA SER A 68 -4.97 8.96 17.53
C SER A 68 -6.05 8.52 18.51
N MET A 69 -5.94 7.30 19.03
CA MET A 69 -6.75 6.83 20.17
C MET A 69 -6.18 7.31 21.53
N GLY A 70 -5.20 8.22 21.51
CA GLY A 70 -4.58 8.80 22.70
C GLY A 70 -3.37 8.02 23.23
N ILE A 71 -2.90 7.01 22.49
CA ILE A 71 -1.74 6.21 22.90
C ILE A 71 -0.42 6.80 22.38
N THR A 72 -0.40 7.58 21.28
CA THR A 72 0.83 8.14 20.66
C THR A 72 1.74 8.87 21.66
N ALA A 73 1.15 9.64 22.60
CA ALA A 73 1.91 10.37 23.61
C ALA A 73 2.57 9.44 24.65
N LYS A 74 1.93 8.30 24.93
CA LYS A 74 2.31 7.30 25.93
C LYS A 74 3.25 6.21 25.41
N LEU A 75 3.52 6.18 24.10
CA LEU A 75 4.49 5.26 23.51
C LEU A 75 5.89 5.47 24.09
N SER A 76 6.63 4.38 24.23
CA SER A 76 8.06 4.39 24.56
C SER A 76 8.87 5.14 23.49
N ALA A 77 10.12 5.49 23.81
CA ALA A 77 11.03 6.11 22.85
C ALA A 77 11.20 5.27 21.58
N PHE A 78 11.22 3.93 21.73
CA PHE A 78 11.30 3.02 20.60
C PHE A 78 10.01 3.02 19.77
N GLY A 79 8.84 2.93 20.42
CA GLY A 79 7.55 2.98 19.72
C GLY A 79 7.35 4.27 18.93
N LYS A 80 7.76 5.42 19.49
CA LYS A 80 7.74 6.71 18.78
C LYS A 80 8.61 6.70 17.53
N LEU A 81 9.79 6.08 17.59
CA LEU A 81 10.67 5.93 16.43
C LEU A 81 10.02 5.08 15.34
N VAL A 82 9.39 3.97 15.71
CA VAL A 82 8.63 3.10 14.78
C VAL A 82 7.50 3.87 14.10
N ILE A 83 6.63 4.56 14.87
CA ILE A 83 5.53 5.37 14.30
C ILE A 83 6.06 6.47 13.37
N THR A 84 7.15 7.16 13.75
CA THR A 84 7.76 8.20 12.93
C THR A 84 8.27 7.64 11.60
N ALA A 85 8.92 6.47 11.63
CA ALA A 85 9.37 5.78 10.42
C ALA A 85 8.18 5.39 9.52
N ILE A 86 7.08 4.91 10.12
CA ILE A 86 5.86 4.55 9.38
C ILE A 86 5.20 5.77 8.74
N MET A 87 5.12 6.91 9.44
CA MET A 87 4.63 8.18 8.87
C MET A 87 5.47 8.64 7.69
N PHE A 88 6.80 8.56 7.82
CA PHE A 88 7.72 8.92 6.74
C PHE A 88 7.53 8.00 5.54
N LEU A 89 7.49 6.69 5.75
CA LEU A 89 7.28 5.71 4.68
C LEU A 89 5.90 5.82 4.02
N GLY A 90 4.86 6.12 4.79
CA GLY A 90 3.52 6.37 4.25
C GLY A 90 3.49 7.58 3.32
N ARG A 91 4.10 8.69 3.75
CA ARG A 91 4.18 9.90 2.92
C ARG A 91 5.11 9.73 1.71
N VAL A 92 6.31 9.18 1.89
CA VAL A 92 7.28 8.96 0.80
C VAL A 92 6.79 7.89 -0.17
N GLY A 93 6.12 6.85 0.33
CA GLY A 93 5.51 5.80 -0.47
C GLY A 93 4.47 6.37 -1.42
N SER A 94 3.52 7.17 -0.92
CA SER A 94 2.53 7.83 -1.78
C SER A 94 3.15 8.74 -2.86
N LEU A 95 4.20 9.51 -2.52
CA LEU A 95 4.92 10.32 -3.50
C LEU A 95 5.61 9.46 -4.57
N THR A 96 6.26 8.37 -4.17
CA THR A 96 6.94 7.44 -5.08
C THR A 96 5.96 6.86 -6.10
N VAL A 97 4.73 6.56 -5.67
CA VAL A 97 3.66 6.06 -6.55
C VAL A 97 3.24 7.11 -7.56
N VAL A 98 3.05 8.35 -7.12
CA VAL A 98 2.75 9.47 -8.03
C VAL A 98 3.85 9.62 -9.07
N PHE A 99 5.13 9.56 -8.67
CA PHE A 99 6.26 9.60 -9.60
C PHE A 99 6.33 8.39 -10.53
N ALA A 100 6.09 7.17 -10.03
CA ALA A 100 6.11 5.94 -10.82
C ALA A 100 4.95 5.89 -11.84
N LEU A 101 3.82 6.54 -11.54
CA LEU A 101 2.72 6.75 -12.49
C LEU A 101 3.06 7.84 -13.52
N ALA A 102 3.71 8.92 -13.11
CA ALA A 102 4.13 10.01 -13.99
C ALA A 102 5.24 9.60 -14.97
N LYS A 103 6.11 8.67 -14.58
CA LYS A 103 7.17 8.14 -15.45
C LYS A 103 6.57 7.19 -16.48
N ALA A 104 6.25 7.72 -17.66
CA ALA A 104 5.89 6.92 -18.82
C ALA A 104 7.03 5.94 -19.14
N ARG A 105 6.73 4.63 -19.18
CA ARG A 105 7.70 3.65 -19.65
C ARG A 105 7.89 3.82 -21.16
N PRO A 106 9.14 3.85 -21.67
CA PRO A 106 9.35 3.69 -23.10
C PRO A 106 8.79 2.33 -23.51
N LYS A 107 8.04 2.28 -24.63
CA LYS A 107 7.56 1.02 -25.21
C LYS A 107 8.78 0.18 -25.57
N LEU A 108 8.98 -0.93 -24.88
CA LEU A 108 9.93 -1.95 -25.28
C LEU A 108 9.31 -2.72 -26.46
N ASP A 109 9.89 -2.54 -27.65
CA ASP A 109 9.45 -3.18 -28.90
C ASP A 109 10.01 -4.61 -29.06
N VAL A 110 10.43 -5.24 -27.95
CA VAL A 110 11.04 -6.58 -27.93
C VAL A 110 10.18 -7.48 -27.06
N ARG A 111 9.52 -8.45 -27.70
CA ARG A 111 8.69 -9.47 -27.04
C ARG A 111 9.52 -10.73 -26.82
N TYR A 112 9.76 -11.08 -25.56
CA TYR A 112 10.43 -12.33 -25.19
C TYR A 112 9.44 -13.51 -25.27
N PRO A 113 9.92 -14.74 -25.61
CA PRO A 113 9.08 -15.93 -25.58
C PRO A 113 8.56 -16.19 -24.17
N GLU A 114 7.26 -16.50 -24.05
CA GLU A 114 6.61 -16.80 -22.79
C GLU A 114 6.86 -18.27 -22.43
N GLU A 115 7.58 -18.53 -21.33
CA GLU A 115 7.67 -19.87 -20.73
C GLU A 115 6.59 -20.03 -19.66
N THR A 116 5.79 -21.08 -19.79
CA THR A 116 4.79 -21.47 -18.80
C THR A 116 5.47 -22.17 -17.63
N VAL A 117 5.65 -21.45 -16.53
CA VAL A 117 6.08 -22.05 -15.26
C VAL A 117 4.86 -22.64 -14.56
N LEU A 118 4.84 -23.97 -14.38
CA LEU A 118 3.86 -24.66 -13.54
C LEU A 118 4.09 -24.26 -12.09
N ILE A 119 3.15 -23.50 -11.53
CA ILE A 119 3.08 -23.18 -10.10
C ILE A 119 1.99 -24.07 -9.53
N GLY A 120 2.38 -25.11 -8.79
CA GLY A 120 1.50 -26.03 -8.06
C GLY A 120 1.26 -25.57 -6.63
#